data_AF-A0A355XP99-F1
#
_entry.id   AF-A0A355XP99-F1
#
_cell.length_a   1.000
_cell.length_b   1.000
_cell.length_c   1.000
_cell.angle_alpha   90.00
_cell.angle_beta   90.00
_cell.angle_gamma   90.00
#
_symmetry.space_group_name_H-M   'P 1'
#
loop_
_entity.id
_entity.type
_entity.pdbx_description
1 polymer ?
#
loop_
_entity_poly.entity_id
_entity_poly.type
_entity_poly.pdbx_seq_one_letter_code
_entity_poly.pdbx_strand_id
1 'polypeptide(L)'
;MLFTALAGGLGWGIRGQYGHETGAMLAGLLVALVLVYLFGYQLSSLSAARAVALATVAIGFGGSMTYGQTLGLTQDAPLIGNMSALRWGLLGTFIKGSIWIGFFGLFLGIGLGEKKYSLIEMALMLTVSIFLLYLGTLLLNEPFDPANKKLPLIYFSDHWYWEPGETLQPRRELWGGLLFALAWLIVYAGFIKKDTLARNMSFWGILAGGLGFFTGQCVQAYHAWHIDDFKSGWLSNLESYINWWNMMEITFGLVFGCVLAFGLWLNRNHIRSHKSGDSIDMT
;
A
#
# COMPACT_ATOMS: atom_id res chain seq x y z
N MET A 1 17.88 3.21 -4.90
CA MET A 1 16.85 2.26 -5.39
C MET A 1 17.05 0.88 -4.77
N LEU A 2 18.19 0.20 -4.99
CA LEU A 2 18.45 -1.16 -4.48
C LEU A 2 18.21 -1.32 -2.97
N PHE A 3 18.82 -0.47 -2.12
CA PHE A 3 18.63 -0.57 -0.67
C PHE A 3 17.17 -0.40 -0.24
N THR A 4 16.44 0.50 -0.86
CA THR A 4 15.01 0.70 -0.57
C THR A 4 14.17 -0.49 -1.04
N ALA A 5 14.49 -1.07 -2.19
CA ALA A 5 13.85 -2.29 -2.65
C ALA A 5 14.09 -3.44 -1.66
N LEU A 6 15.34 -3.66 -1.23
CA LEU A 6 15.68 -4.69 -0.26
C LEU A 6 14.98 -4.48 1.09
N ALA A 7 14.92 -3.23 1.58
CA ALA A 7 14.18 -2.89 2.79
C ALA A 7 12.67 -3.13 2.64
N GLY A 8 12.11 -2.82 1.47
CA GLY A 8 10.72 -3.11 1.15
C GLY A 8 10.44 -4.61 1.11
N GLY A 9 11.28 -5.38 0.41
CA GLY A 9 11.16 -6.84 0.32
C GLY A 9 11.26 -7.51 1.68
N LEU A 10 12.24 -7.13 2.50
CA LEU A 10 12.36 -7.61 3.88
C LEU A 10 11.14 -7.22 4.72
N GLY A 11 10.73 -5.95 4.67
CA GLY A 11 9.61 -5.45 5.47
C GLY A 11 8.29 -6.15 5.15
N TRP A 12 7.98 -6.31 3.86
CA TRP A 12 6.78 -7.01 3.44
C TRP A 12 6.88 -8.54 3.65
N GLY A 13 8.06 -9.14 3.51
CA GLY A 13 8.30 -10.53 3.88
C GLY A 13 8.04 -10.81 5.36
N ILE A 14 8.47 -9.91 6.26
CA ILE A 14 8.14 -9.99 7.69
C ILE A 14 6.64 -9.82 7.88
N ARG A 15 6.03 -8.83 7.24
CA ARG A 15 4.59 -8.58 7.31
C ARG A 15 3.77 -9.81 6.91
N GLY A 16 4.21 -10.58 5.91
CA GLY A 16 3.57 -11.82 5.49
C GLY A 16 3.41 -12.86 6.60
N GLN A 17 4.19 -12.75 7.68
CA GLN A 17 4.13 -13.63 8.86
C GLN A 17 3.28 -13.07 10.02
N TYR A 18 3.29 -11.75 10.23
CA TYR A 18 2.61 -11.13 11.38
C TYR A 18 1.26 -10.47 11.03
N GLY A 19 0.96 -10.28 9.74
CA GLY A 19 -0.30 -9.76 9.23
C GLY A 19 -0.66 -8.34 9.70
N HIS A 20 -1.86 -7.90 9.32
CA HIS A 20 -2.53 -6.72 9.87
C HIS A 20 -1.82 -5.36 9.69
N GLU A 21 -2.38 -4.33 10.31
CA GLU A 21 -1.92 -2.94 10.25
C GLU A 21 -0.51 -2.79 10.83
N THR A 22 -0.23 -3.43 11.98
CA THR A 22 1.07 -3.35 12.66
C THR A 22 2.20 -3.95 11.82
N GLY A 23 1.96 -5.07 11.13
CA GLY A 23 2.94 -5.65 10.21
C GLY A 23 3.26 -4.71 9.05
N ALA A 24 2.25 -4.02 8.51
CA ALA A 24 2.44 -3.03 7.46
C ALA A 24 3.23 -1.80 7.93
N MET A 25 3.01 -1.35 9.17
CA MET A 25 3.78 -0.26 9.78
C MET A 25 5.26 -0.58 9.84
N LEU A 26 5.64 -1.81 10.21
CA LEU A 26 7.05 -2.25 10.21
C LEU A 26 7.67 -2.13 8.81
N ALA A 27 6.96 -2.59 7.77
CA ALA A 27 7.43 -2.49 6.39
C ALA A 27 7.63 -1.03 5.96
N GLY A 28 6.68 -0.15 6.28
CA GLY A 28 6.80 1.29 6.02
C GLY A 28 7.95 1.93 6.78
N LEU A 29 8.17 1.55 8.04
CA LEU A 29 9.27 2.04 8.87
C LEU A 29 10.62 1.75 8.21
N LEU A 30 10.86 0.51 7.79
CA LEU A 30 12.13 0.11 7.17
C LEU A 30 12.37 0.89 5.86
N VAL A 31 11.35 1.00 5.00
CA VAL A 31 11.45 1.74 3.74
C VAL A 31 11.65 3.23 3.98
N ALA A 32 10.90 3.83 4.90
CA ALA A 32 11.00 5.25 5.22
C ALA A 32 12.38 5.58 5.82
N LEU A 33 12.92 4.75 6.71
CA LEU A 33 14.27 4.93 7.26
C LEU A 33 15.33 4.98 6.16
N VAL A 34 15.29 4.02 5.22
CA VAL A 34 16.26 3.99 4.12
C VAL A 34 16.08 5.19 3.19
N LEU A 35 14.85 5.59 2.87
CA LEU A 35 14.58 6.77 2.03
C LEU A 35 15.07 8.06 2.70
N VAL A 36 14.74 8.26 3.97
CA VAL A 36 15.15 9.46 4.72
C VAL A 36 16.66 9.49 4.92
N TYR A 37 17.30 8.34 5.18
CA TYR A 37 18.75 8.26 5.28
C TYR A 37 19.45 8.65 3.97
N LEU A 38 18.95 8.16 2.83
CA LEU A 38 19.57 8.41 1.52
C LEU A 38 19.28 9.80 0.95
N PHE A 39 18.08 10.33 1.15
CA PHE A 39 17.61 11.57 0.50
C PHE A 39 17.43 12.74 1.45
N GLY A 40 17.33 12.49 2.76
CA GLY A 40 17.10 13.48 3.81
C GLY A 40 18.36 13.83 4.61
N TYR A 41 19.57 13.62 4.07
CA TYR A 41 20.85 13.86 4.76
C TYR A 41 21.03 15.30 5.30
N GLN A 42 20.29 16.26 4.75
CA GLN A 42 20.27 17.66 5.18
C GLN A 42 19.24 17.94 6.28
N LEU A 43 18.42 16.98 6.69
CA LEU A 43 17.40 17.17 7.71
C LEU A 43 18.01 17.03 9.10
N SER A 44 17.50 17.81 10.07
CA SER A 44 17.78 17.54 11.47
C SER A 44 17.22 16.18 11.88
N SER A 45 17.84 15.53 12.87
CA SER A 45 17.40 14.20 13.36
C SER A 45 15.93 14.18 13.77
N LEU A 46 15.43 15.27 14.34
CA LEU A 46 14.01 15.41 14.70
C LEU A 46 13.10 15.48 13.46
N SER A 47 13.51 16.19 12.40
CA SER A 47 12.74 16.27 11.16
C SER A 47 12.74 14.93 10.43
N ALA A 48 13.89 14.26 10.38
CA ALA A 48 14.03 12.91 9.84
C ALA A 48 13.12 11.92 10.60
N ALA A 49 13.17 11.91 11.93
CA ALA A 49 12.32 11.04 12.76
C ALA A 49 10.83 11.29 12.55
N ARG A 50 10.41 12.57 12.43
CA ARG A 50 9.01 12.92 12.12
C ARG A 50 8.57 12.42 10.75
N ALA A 51 9.41 12.57 9.72
CA ALA A 51 9.09 12.07 8.38
C ALA A 51 8.92 10.55 8.37
N VAL A 52 9.81 9.82 9.04
CA VAL A 52 9.71 8.37 9.22
C VAL A 52 8.43 8.01 9.98
N ALA A 53 8.15 8.66 11.11
CA ALA A 53 6.96 8.36 11.92
C ALA A 53 5.66 8.58 11.14
N LEU A 54 5.53 9.69 10.40
CA LEU A 54 4.36 9.99 9.58
C LEU A 54 4.15 8.93 8.49
N ALA A 55 5.21 8.56 7.77
CA ALA A 55 5.14 7.53 6.73
C ALA A 55 4.76 6.15 7.32
N THR A 56 5.36 5.79 8.46
CA THR A 56 5.08 4.54 9.19
C THR A 56 3.62 4.44 9.63
N VAL A 57 3.03 5.49 10.19
CA VAL A 57 1.62 5.47 10.58
C VAL A 57 0.72 5.39 9.34
N ALA A 58 1.04 6.15 8.29
CA ALA A 58 0.21 6.24 7.10
C ALA A 58 0.09 4.92 6.33
N ILE A 59 1.16 4.12 6.25
CA ILE A 59 1.07 2.79 5.63
C ILE A 59 0.15 1.84 6.42
N GLY A 60 -0.03 2.06 7.72
CA GLY A 60 -0.94 1.26 8.55
C GLY A 60 -2.40 1.36 8.07
N PHE A 61 -2.81 2.51 7.52
CA PHE A 61 -4.19 2.72 7.06
C PHE A 61 -4.63 1.70 5.99
N GLY A 62 -3.74 1.36 5.06
CA GLY A 62 -4.06 0.39 4.02
C GLY A 62 -4.19 -1.05 4.53
N GLY A 63 -3.61 -1.34 5.70
CA GLY A 63 -3.72 -2.66 6.36
C GLY A 63 -5.15 -3.03 6.77
N SER A 64 -6.06 -2.05 6.82
CA SER A 64 -7.47 -2.27 7.12
C SER A 64 -8.27 -2.83 5.93
N MET A 65 -7.71 -2.86 4.71
CA MET A 65 -8.40 -3.43 3.55
C MET A 65 -8.35 -4.96 3.59
N THR A 66 -9.51 -5.60 3.41
CA THR A 66 -9.54 -7.03 3.06
C THR A 66 -8.89 -7.20 1.69
N TYR A 67 -7.73 -7.85 1.63
CA TYR A 67 -7.12 -8.24 0.35
C TYR A 67 -6.95 -9.76 0.24
N GLY A 68 -6.96 -10.53 1.34
CA GLY A 68 -6.77 -12.00 1.28
C GLY A 68 -7.75 -12.70 0.33
N GLN A 69 -9.03 -12.36 0.40
CA GLN A 69 -10.06 -12.85 -0.53
C GLN A 69 -9.85 -12.36 -1.97
N THR A 70 -9.25 -11.18 -2.16
CA THR A 70 -8.85 -10.71 -3.50
C THR A 70 -7.77 -11.57 -4.11
N LEU A 71 -6.84 -12.07 -3.28
CA LEU A 71 -5.81 -12.99 -3.75
C LEU A 71 -6.43 -14.34 -4.08
N GLY A 72 -7.42 -14.80 -3.30
CA GLY A 72 -8.19 -16.02 -3.56
C GLY A 72 -8.74 -16.10 -4.98
N LEU A 73 -9.28 -14.98 -5.51
CA LEU A 73 -9.76 -14.86 -6.89
C LEU A 73 -8.74 -15.23 -7.98
N THR A 74 -7.45 -15.23 -7.65
CA THR A 74 -6.36 -15.50 -8.59
C THR A 74 -5.65 -16.83 -8.36
N GLN A 75 -5.91 -17.52 -7.26
CA GLN A 75 -5.12 -18.70 -6.86
C GLN A 75 -5.90 -19.84 -6.23
N ASP A 76 -7.15 -19.63 -5.82
CA ASP A 76 -7.93 -20.69 -5.18
C ASP A 76 -8.22 -21.79 -6.20
N ALA A 77 -8.09 -23.05 -5.76
CA ALA A 77 -8.18 -24.22 -6.62
C ALA A 77 -9.45 -24.26 -7.51
N PRO A 78 -10.65 -23.89 -7.01
CA PRO A 78 -11.86 -23.84 -7.84
C PRO A 78 -11.83 -22.80 -8.97
N LEU A 79 -10.95 -21.79 -8.86
CA LEU A 79 -10.86 -20.66 -9.78
C LEU A 79 -9.71 -20.79 -10.79
N ILE A 80 -8.86 -21.81 -10.66
CA ILE A 80 -7.82 -22.11 -11.65
C ILE A 80 -8.48 -22.46 -12.99
N GLY A 81 -8.05 -21.77 -14.05
CA GLY A 81 -8.68 -21.82 -15.37
C GLY A 81 -9.70 -20.72 -15.64
N ASN A 82 -10.15 -19.97 -14.62
CA ASN A 82 -11.05 -18.83 -14.78
C ASN A 82 -10.28 -17.52 -15.02
N MET A 83 -10.01 -17.20 -16.30
CA MET A 83 -9.26 -16.00 -16.68
C MET A 83 -9.95 -14.68 -16.28
N SER A 84 -11.27 -14.68 -16.16
CA SER A 84 -12.04 -13.49 -15.75
C SER A 84 -11.86 -13.21 -14.27
N ALA A 85 -11.89 -14.25 -13.42
CA ALA A 85 -11.61 -14.14 -11.98
C ALA A 85 -10.18 -13.67 -11.74
N LEU A 86 -9.21 -14.24 -12.45
CA LEU A 86 -7.80 -13.83 -12.40
C LEU A 86 -7.62 -12.35 -12.70
N ARG A 87 -8.16 -11.86 -13.83
CA ARG A 87 -8.06 -10.44 -14.22
C ARG A 87 -8.73 -9.52 -13.20
N TRP A 88 -9.87 -9.94 -12.65
CA TRP A 88 -10.59 -9.17 -11.64
C TRP A 88 -9.83 -9.10 -10.32
N GLY A 89 -9.27 -10.22 -9.86
CA GLY A 89 -8.41 -10.27 -8.67
C GLY A 89 -7.15 -9.41 -8.83
N LEU A 90 -6.46 -9.51 -9.97
CA LEU A 90 -5.28 -8.67 -10.27
C LEU A 90 -5.60 -7.18 -10.38
N LEU A 91 -6.76 -6.81 -10.91
CA LEU A 91 -7.24 -5.42 -10.89
C LEU A 91 -7.51 -4.96 -9.45
N GLY A 92 -8.13 -5.83 -8.65
CA GLY A 92 -8.37 -5.58 -7.23
C GLY A 92 -7.09 -5.35 -6.43
N THR A 93 -6.05 -6.17 -6.65
CA THR A 93 -4.73 -5.97 -6.00
C THR A 93 -4.07 -4.68 -6.45
N PHE A 94 -4.14 -4.34 -7.74
CA PHE A 94 -3.62 -3.06 -8.24
C PHE A 94 -4.31 -1.86 -7.57
N ILE A 95 -5.64 -1.86 -7.48
CA ILE A 95 -6.40 -0.75 -6.87
C ILE A 95 -6.11 -0.66 -5.37
N LYS A 96 -6.17 -1.77 -4.65
CA LYS A 96 -5.90 -1.81 -3.20
C LYS A 96 -4.47 -1.40 -2.89
N GLY A 97 -3.50 -1.93 -3.65
CA GLY A 97 -2.09 -1.55 -3.53
C GLY A 97 -1.87 -0.06 -3.78
N SER A 98 -2.50 0.48 -4.83
CA SER A 98 -2.44 1.91 -5.17
C SER A 98 -2.91 2.81 -4.02
N ILE A 99 -4.07 2.50 -3.46
CA ILE A 99 -4.63 3.29 -2.35
C ILE A 99 -3.71 3.18 -1.13
N TRP A 100 -3.26 1.95 -0.81
CA TRP A 100 -2.42 1.66 0.34
C TRP A 100 -1.14 2.50 0.34
N ILE A 101 -0.34 2.38 -0.71
CA ILE A 101 0.96 3.04 -0.78
C ILE A 101 0.81 4.53 -1.14
N GLY A 102 -0.31 4.94 -1.72
CA GLY A 102 -0.67 6.35 -1.89
C GLY A 102 -0.64 7.12 -0.58
N PHE A 103 -1.18 6.55 0.51
CA PHE A 103 -1.08 7.15 1.86
C PHE A 103 0.38 7.26 2.32
N PHE A 104 1.16 6.18 2.20
CA PHE A 104 2.58 6.21 2.57
C PHE A 104 3.34 7.31 1.83
N GLY A 105 3.17 7.38 0.50
CA GLY A 105 3.82 8.38 -0.34
C GLY A 105 3.42 9.80 0.04
N LEU A 106 2.13 10.05 0.26
CA LEU A 106 1.62 11.36 0.68
C LEU A 106 2.27 11.82 1.98
N PHE A 107 2.20 11.01 3.04
CA PHE A 107 2.70 11.39 4.36
C PHE A 107 4.22 11.43 4.45
N LEU A 108 4.92 10.59 3.67
CA LEU A 108 6.36 10.73 3.48
C LEU A 108 6.70 12.09 2.85
N GLY A 109 5.95 12.51 1.82
CA GLY A 109 6.15 13.80 1.18
C GLY A 109 5.80 14.98 2.09
N ILE A 110 4.75 14.88 2.92
CA ILE A 110 4.45 15.85 3.99
C ILE A 110 5.62 15.96 4.98
N GLY A 111 6.19 14.83 5.39
CA GLY A 111 7.29 14.79 6.35
C GLY A 111 8.61 15.35 5.81
N LEU A 112 8.89 15.13 4.52
CA LEU A 112 10.11 15.60 3.84
C LEU A 112 9.98 17.01 3.25
N GLY A 113 8.76 17.48 3.05
CA GLY A 113 8.45 18.71 2.34
C GLY A 113 8.75 19.97 3.14
N GLU A 114 8.77 21.11 2.46
CA GLU A 114 9.00 22.42 3.07
C GLU A 114 7.76 22.99 3.76
N LYS A 115 6.56 22.49 3.41
CA LYS A 115 5.31 23.01 3.93
C LYS A 115 5.12 22.58 5.38
N LYS A 116 4.82 23.56 6.24
CA LYS A 116 4.48 23.32 7.64
C LYS A 116 2.99 23.07 7.77
N TYR A 117 2.63 21.97 8.41
CA TYR A 117 1.25 21.64 8.77
C TYR A 117 1.07 21.92 10.26
N SER A 118 0.10 22.76 10.61
CA SER A 118 -0.22 22.99 12.02
C SER A 118 -0.97 21.80 12.62
N LEU A 119 -0.99 21.67 13.95
CA LEU A 119 -1.73 20.60 14.63
C LEU A 119 -3.23 20.64 14.27
N ILE A 120 -3.82 21.83 14.27
CA ILE A 120 -5.23 22.05 13.92
C ILE A 120 -5.49 21.67 12.47
N GLU A 121 -4.57 22.04 11.57
CA GLU A 121 -4.65 21.69 10.16
C GLU A 121 -4.64 20.17 9.94
N MET A 122 -3.69 19.47 10.57
CA MET A 122 -3.63 18.01 10.53
C MET A 122 -4.88 17.37 11.11
N ALA A 123 -5.39 17.88 12.24
CA ALA A 123 -6.61 17.37 12.87
C ALA A 123 -7.82 17.53 11.94
N LEU A 124 -8.02 18.72 11.37
CA LEU A 124 -9.11 18.98 10.43
C LEU A 124 -9.01 18.12 9.17
N MET A 125 -7.82 18.01 8.59
CA MET A 125 -7.58 17.14 7.43
C MET A 125 -8.00 15.70 7.72
N LEU A 126 -7.58 15.15 8.86
CA LEU A 126 -7.89 13.77 9.27
C LEU A 126 -9.37 13.59 9.63
N THR A 127 -10.01 14.56 10.30
CA THR A 127 -11.44 14.52 10.58
C THR A 127 -12.27 14.49 9.29
N VAL A 128 -11.92 15.32 8.31
CA VAL A 128 -12.60 15.29 6.99
C VAL A 128 -12.32 13.96 6.28
N SER A 129 -11.10 13.41 6.36
CA SER A 129 -10.80 12.09 5.82
C SER A 129 -11.67 10.99 6.43
N ILE A 130 -11.93 11.02 7.73
CA ILE A 130 -12.81 10.05 8.41
C ILE A 130 -14.25 10.17 7.87
N PHE A 131 -14.77 11.39 7.73
CA PHE A 131 -16.09 11.60 7.13
C PHE A 131 -16.16 11.05 5.70
N LEU A 132 -15.15 11.35 4.89
CA LEU A 132 -15.06 10.88 3.50
C LEU A 132 -14.83 9.38 3.39
N LEU A 133 -14.19 8.75 4.39
CA LEU A 133 -14.09 7.31 4.49
C LEU A 133 -15.48 6.69 4.59
N TYR A 134 -16.32 7.17 5.52
CA TYR A 134 -17.70 6.68 5.63
C TYR A 134 -18.51 6.93 4.35
N LEU A 135 -18.37 8.11 3.75
CA LEU A 135 -19.06 8.43 2.49
C LEU A 135 -18.61 7.51 1.35
N GLY A 136 -17.31 7.29 1.17
CA GLY A 136 -16.78 6.41 0.13
C GLY A 136 -17.17 4.95 0.35
N THR A 137 -17.20 4.49 1.61
CA THR A 137 -17.71 3.15 1.96
C THR A 137 -19.19 3.02 1.60
N LEU A 138 -20.02 4.01 1.92
CA LEU A 138 -21.45 4.02 1.57
C LEU A 138 -21.67 4.01 0.06
N LEU A 139 -20.84 4.70 -0.71
CA LEU A 139 -21.02 4.83 -2.16
C LEU A 139 -20.46 3.64 -2.97
N LEU A 140 -19.37 3.01 -2.50
CA LEU A 140 -18.63 2.01 -3.28
C LEU A 140 -18.57 0.62 -2.63
N ASN A 141 -18.70 0.53 -1.32
CA ASN A 141 -18.59 -0.73 -0.57
C ASN A 141 -19.90 -1.15 0.09
N GLU A 142 -21.01 -0.48 -0.22
CA GLU A 142 -22.37 -0.85 0.15
C GLU A 142 -23.24 -1.02 -1.10
N PRO A 143 -24.34 -1.80 -1.03
CA PRO A 143 -24.80 -2.58 0.12
C PRO A 143 -23.94 -3.83 0.37
N PHE A 144 -23.71 -4.15 1.63
CA PHE A 144 -23.06 -5.38 2.05
C PHE A 144 -24.00 -6.19 2.95
N ASP A 145 -24.72 -7.15 2.35
CA ASP A 145 -25.66 -8.04 3.03
C ASP A 145 -25.50 -9.48 2.50
N PRO A 146 -24.50 -10.22 3.06
CA PRO A 146 -24.23 -11.60 2.65
C PRO A 146 -25.40 -12.56 2.90
N ALA A 147 -26.26 -12.30 3.89
CA ALA A 147 -27.41 -13.15 4.21
C ALA A 147 -28.40 -13.21 3.04
N ASN A 148 -28.57 -12.11 2.32
CA ASN A 148 -29.40 -12.02 1.12
C ASN A 148 -28.59 -12.08 -0.19
N LYS A 149 -27.33 -12.51 -0.14
CA LYS A 149 -26.40 -12.55 -1.28
C LYS A 149 -26.25 -11.22 -2.02
N LYS A 150 -26.33 -10.11 -1.30
CA LYS A 150 -26.13 -8.76 -1.84
C LYS A 150 -24.73 -8.28 -1.50
N LEU A 151 -23.91 -8.11 -2.53
CA LEU A 151 -22.58 -7.55 -2.41
C LEU A 151 -22.52 -6.19 -3.14
N PRO A 152 -21.51 -5.36 -2.82
CA PRO A 152 -21.30 -4.09 -3.51
C PRO A 152 -21.13 -4.28 -5.02
N LEU A 153 -21.50 -3.27 -5.80
CA LEU A 153 -21.39 -3.31 -7.26
C LEU A 153 -19.96 -3.59 -7.74
N ILE A 154 -18.98 -2.99 -7.07
CA ILE A 154 -17.56 -3.19 -7.32
C ILE A 154 -16.99 -3.90 -6.09
N TYR A 155 -16.83 -5.21 -6.20
CA TYR A 155 -16.39 -6.07 -5.09
C TYR A 155 -15.22 -6.94 -5.53
N PHE A 156 -14.08 -6.81 -4.86
CA PHE A 156 -12.83 -7.48 -5.21
C PHE A 156 -12.53 -8.68 -4.31
N SER A 157 -13.52 -9.29 -3.68
CA SER A 157 -13.36 -10.44 -2.78
C SER A 157 -14.30 -11.58 -3.21
N ASP A 158 -14.34 -12.68 -2.45
CA ASP A 158 -15.10 -13.89 -2.78
C ASP A 158 -16.57 -13.59 -3.13
N HIS A 159 -16.99 -14.01 -4.32
CA HIS A 159 -18.30 -13.68 -4.87
C HIS A 159 -18.93 -14.93 -5.46
N TRP A 160 -20.22 -15.18 -5.18
CA TRP A 160 -20.98 -16.34 -5.70
C TRP A 160 -21.07 -16.41 -7.24
N TYR A 161 -20.64 -15.35 -7.92
CA TYR A 161 -20.54 -15.28 -9.38
C TYR A 161 -19.36 -16.14 -9.88
N TRP A 162 -18.27 -16.17 -9.12
CA TRP A 162 -17.09 -16.96 -9.44
C TRP A 162 -17.24 -18.42 -9.00
N GLU A 163 -17.90 -18.64 -7.86
CA GLU A 163 -18.07 -19.96 -7.24
C GLU A 163 -19.56 -20.23 -6.96
N PRO A 164 -20.35 -20.58 -7.99
CA PRO A 164 -21.78 -20.82 -7.82
C PRO A 164 -22.04 -22.10 -7.02
N GLY A 165 -22.84 -21.99 -5.96
CA GLY A 165 -23.23 -23.13 -5.11
C GLY A 165 -22.39 -23.32 -3.87
N GLU A 166 -21.26 -22.60 -3.74
CA GLU A 166 -20.41 -22.65 -2.56
C GLU A 166 -20.95 -21.83 -1.38
N THR A 167 -20.61 -22.28 -0.17
CA THR A 167 -20.93 -21.55 1.07
C THR A 167 -19.83 -20.55 1.38
N LEU A 168 -19.88 -19.40 0.70
CA LEU A 168 -18.92 -18.32 0.87
C LEU A 168 -19.15 -17.52 2.16
N GLN A 169 -18.07 -16.97 2.72
CA GLN A 169 -18.08 -15.99 3.82
C GLN A 169 -17.44 -14.67 3.34
N PRO A 170 -18.13 -13.89 2.47
CA PRO A 170 -17.59 -12.63 1.95
C PRO A 170 -17.27 -11.69 3.11
N ARG A 171 -16.16 -10.93 3.02
CA ARG A 171 -15.81 -9.90 4.01
C ARG A 171 -16.15 -8.51 3.49
N ARG A 172 -16.51 -7.62 4.41
CA ARG A 172 -16.75 -6.22 4.05
C ARG A 172 -15.44 -5.58 3.57
N GLU A 173 -15.54 -4.82 2.48
CA GLU A 173 -14.41 -4.09 1.92
C GLU A 173 -14.44 -2.61 2.33
N LEU A 174 -13.26 -1.99 2.43
CA LEU A 174 -13.10 -0.59 2.82
C LEU A 174 -12.32 0.24 1.79
N TRP A 175 -12.01 -0.34 0.63
CA TRP A 175 -11.15 0.31 -0.37
C TRP A 175 -11.76 1.61 -0.90
N GLY A 176 -13.08 1.69 -1.07
CA GLY A 176 -13.77 2.87 -1.57
C GLY A 176 -13.75 4.02 -0.58
N GLY A 177 -13.93 3.72 0.71
CA GLY A 177 -13.75 4.69 1.79
C GLY A 177 -12.33 5.25 1.85
N LEU A 178 -11.33 4.36 1.83
CA LEU A 178 -9.93 4.77 1.83
C LEU A 178 -9.53 5.55 0.56
N LEU A 179 -10.11 5.23 -0.60
CA LEU A 179 -9.93 5.98 -1.83
C LEU A 179 -10.40 7.43 -1.67
N PHE A 180 -11.59 7.65 -1.11
CA PHE A 180 -12.14 8.98 -0.88
C PHE A 180 -11.31 9.77 0.13
N ALA A 181 -10.90 9.13 1.22
CA ALA A 181 -10.00 9.72 2.21
C ALA A 181 -8.65 10.12 1.60
N LEU A 182 -8.04 9.25 0.80
CA LEU A 182 -6.79 9.54 0.10
C LEU A 182 -6.96 10.68 -0.90
N ALA A 183 -8.01 10.64 -1.72
CA ALA A 183 -8.28 11.67 -2.72
C ALA A 183 -8.40 13.06 -2.08
N TRP A 184 -9.11 13.17 -0.97
CA TRP A 184 -9.18 14.42 -0.20
C TRP A 184 -7.82 14.87 0.30
N LEU A 185 -7.03 13.98 0.90
CA LEU A 185 -5.73 14.36 1.44
C LEU A 185 -4.77 14.80 0.31
N ILE A 186 -4.85 14.18 -0.87
CA ILE A 186 -4.10 14.61 -2.06
C ILE A 186 -4.59 15.99 -2.53
N VAL A 187 -5.91 16.22 -2.59
CA VAL A 187 -6.49 17.52 -2.94
C VAL A 187 -6.01 18.60 -1.97
N TYR A 188 -6.10 18.32 -0.67
CA TYR A 188 -5.71 19.26 0.37
C TYR A 188 -4.21 19.56 0.31
N ALA A 189 -3.35 18.55 0.44
CA ALA A 189 -1.91 18.74 0.47
C ALA A 189 -1.40 19.31 -0.86
N GLY A 190 -1.82 18.74 -1.98
CA GLY A 190 -1.28 19.06 -3.29
C GLY A 190 -1.81 20.34 -3.91
N PHE A 191 -3.09 20.65 -3.72
CA PHE A 191 -3.75 21.74 -4.46
C PHE A 191 -4.15 22.91 -3.57
N ILE A 192 -4.60 22.64 -2.32
CA ILE A 192 -4.95 23.70 -1.36
C ILE A 192 -3.67 24.22 -0.67
N LYS A 193 -2.90 23.33 -0.03
CA LYS A 193 -1.64 23.67 0.65
C LYS A 193 -0.48 23.90 -0.33
N LYS A 194 -0.63 23.43 -1.57
CA LYS A 194 0.36 23.54 -2.66
C LYS A 194 1.71 22.90 -2.26
N ASP A 195 1.64 21.75 -1.61
CA ASP A 195 2.77 20.90 -1.29
C ASP A 195 3.08 19.97 -2.46
N THR A 196 4.02 20.40 -3.30
CA THR A 196 4.43 19.65 -4.50
C THR A 196 5.01 18.29 -4.15
N LEU A 197 5.79 18.19 -3.07
CA LEU A 197 6.43 16.93 -2.70
C LEU A 197 5.39 15.93 -2.20
N ALA A 198 4.49 16.34 -1.29
CA ALA A 198 3.40 15.51 -0.81
C ALA A 198 2.53 14.99 -1.97
N ARG A 199 2.15 15.87 -2.90
CA ARG A 199 1.38 15.49 -4.09
C ARG A 199 2.13 14.50 -4.96
N ASN A 200 3.36 14.81 -5.36
CA ASN A 200 4.10 13.97 -6.30
C ASN A 200 4.40 12.61 -5.67
N MET A 201 4.77 12.58 -4.39
CA MET A 201 5.00 11.32 -3.68
C MET A 201 3.73 10.50 -3.48
N SER A 202 2.55 11.13 -3.35
CA SER A 202 1.28 10.39 -3.34
C SER A 202 1.01 9.66 -4.65
N PHE A 203 1.27 10.28 -5.80
CA PHE A 203 1.12 9.64 -7.12
C PHE A 203 2.17 8.57 -7.38
N TRP A 204 3.43 8.81 -6.96
CA TRP A 204 4.45 7.78 -6.97
C TRP A 204 4.10 6.62 -6.04
N GLY A 205 3.45 6.90 -4.92
CA GLY A 205 2.93 5.88 -4.00
C GLY A 205 1.82 5.05 -4.62
N ILE A 206 0.85 5.69 -5.27
CA ILE A 206 -0.20 5.03 -6.06
C ILE A 206 0.41 4.08 -7.09
N LEU A 207 1.37 4.56 -7.88
CA LEU A 207 2.04 3.75 -8.90
C LEU A 207 2.83 2.59 -8.27
N ALA A 208 3.63 2.86 -7.23
CA ALA A 208 4.46 1.87 -6.55
C ALA A 208 3.61 0.77 -5.92
N GLY A 209 2.50 1.14 -5.28
CA GLY A 209 1.57 0.20 -4.66
C GLY A 209 0.82 -0.64 -5.68
N GLY A 210 0.28 0.00 -6.71
CA GLY A 210 -0.45 -0.71 -7.76
C GLY A 210 0.44 -1.69 -8.52
N LEU A 211 1.58 -1.24 -9.01
CA LEU A 211 2.53 -2.12 -9.69
C LEU A 211 3.04 -3.21 -8.76
N GLY A 212 3.46 -2.85 -7.54
CA GLY A 212 4.06 -3.80 -6.63
C GLY A 212 3.10 -4.92 -6.24
N PHE A 213 1.87 -4.59 -5.83
CA PHE A 213 0.91 -5.61 -5.42
C PHE A 213 0.44 -6.45 -6.61
N PHE A 214 0.21 -5.82 -7.77
CA PHE A 214 -0.08 -6.54 -9.01
C PHE A 214 1.03 -7.54 -9.35
N THR A 215 2.30 -7.09 -9.40
CA THR A 215 3.43 -7.96 -9.76
C THR A 215 3.68 -9.04 -8.73
N GLY A 216 3.51 -8.74 -7.44
CA GLY A 216 3.61 -9.74 -6.39
C GLY A 216 2.56 -10.81 -6.59
N GLN A 217 1.31 -10.41 -6.84
CA GLN A 217 0.23 -11.37 -7.04
C GLN A 217 0.40 -12.19 -8.32
N CYS A 218 0.98 -11.61 -9.38
CA CYS A 218 1.34 -12.39 -10.57
C CYS A 218 2.30 -13.55 -10.23
N VAL A 219 3.26 -13.36 -9.30
CA VAL A 219 4.18 -14.44 -8.90
C VAL A 219 3.43 -15.59 -8.21
N GLN A 220 2.57 -15.25 -7.25
CA GLN A 220 1.79 -16.26 -6.51
C GLN A 220 0.71 -16.92 -7.37
N ALA A 221 0.03 -16.16 -8.23
CA ALA A 221 -0.95 -16.71 -9.16
C ALA A 221 -0.26 -17.61 -10.21
N TYR A 222 0.91 -17.23 -10.73
CA TYR A 222 1.64 -18.06 -11.68
C TYR A 222 1.93 -19.45 -11.09
N HIS A 223 2.41 -19.49 -9.84
CA HIS A 223 2.64 -20.74 -9.12
C HIS A 223 1.36 -21.58 -9.00
N ALA A 224 0.25 -20.99 -8.55
CA ALA A 224 -1.01 -21.71 -8.37
C ALA A 224 -1.56 -22.29 -9.68
N TRP A 225 -1.38 -21.59 -10.81
CA TRP A 225 -1.86 -22.01 -12.13
C TRP A 225 -0.95 -23.03 -12.84
N HIS A 226 0.30 -23.17 -12.39
CA HIS A 226 1.32 -24.00 -13.05
C HIS A 226 1.98 -24.97 -12.07
N ILE A 227 1.21 -25.49 -11.11
CA ILE A 227 1.73 -26.33 -10.01
C ILE A 227 2.56 -27.52 -10.49
N ASP A 228 2.22 -28.10 -11.65
CA ASP A 228 2.93 -29.26 -12.22
C ASP A 228 4.35 -28.91 -12.67
N ASP A 229 4.57 -27.68 -13.16
CA ASP A 229 5.89 -27.17 -13.54
C ASP A 229 6.81 -27.05 -12.31
N PHE A 230 6.25 -26.69 -11.16
CA PHE A 230 6.99 -26.57 -9.90
C PHE A 230 7.24 -27.92 -9.25
N LYS A 231 6.33 -28.89 -9.39
CA LYS A 231 6.50 -30.24 -8.85
C LYS A 231 7.46 -31.11 -9.65
N SER A 232 7.49 -30.95 -10.97
CA SER A 232 8.26 -31.81 -11.88
C SER A 232 9.46 -31.11 -12.52
N GLY A 233 9.53 -29.78 -12.47
CA GLY A 233 10.58 -28.99 -13.09
C GLY A 233 11.84 -28.82 -12.23
N TRP A 234 12.71 -27.92 -12.67
CA TRP A 234 14.01 -27.63 -12.05
C TRP A 234 13.91 -27.01 -10.64
N LEU A 235 12.76 -26.43 -10.28
CA LEU A 235 12.47 -25.87 -8.97
C LEU A 235 11.85 -26.87 -7.97
N SER A 236 11.63 -28.11 -8.37
CA SER A 236 11.00 -29.15 -7.54
C SER A 236 11.68 -29.37 -6.19
N ASN A 237 13.01 -29.29 -6.16
CA ASN A 237 13.78 -29.40 -4.91
C ASN A 237 13.65 -28.20 -3.98
N LEU A 238 13.21 -27.04 -4.50
CA LEU A 238 13.04 -25.79 -3.73
C LEU A 238 11.58 -25.54 -3.34
N GLU A 239 10.63 -26.16 -4.04
CA GLU A 239 9.20 -25.95 -3.88
C GLU A 239 8.73 -26.11 -2.43
N SER A 240 9.21 -27.14 -1.73
CA SER A 240 8.85 -27.40 -0.32
C SER A 240 9.37 -26.36 0.66
N TYR A 241 10.35 -25.54 0.27
CA TYR A 241 10.95 -24.49 1.09
C TYR A 241 10.40 -23.09 0.78
N ILE A 242 9.64 -22.93 -0.31
CA ILE A 242 9.13 -21.63 -0.74
C ILE A 242 7.71 -21.45 -0.21
N ASN A 243 7.55 -20.41 0.61
CA ASN A 243 6.22 -19.90 0.94
C ASN A 243 5.82 -18.86 -0.12
N TRP A 244 4.90 -19.23 -1.01
CA TRP A 244 4.48 -18.40 -2.14
C TRP A 244 3.69 -17.16 -1.74
N TRP A 245 3.00 -17.19 -0.59
CA TRP A 245 2.41 -15.99 0.02
C TRP A 245 3.51 -14.98 0.39
N ASN A 246 4.55 -15.42 1.11
CA ASN A 246 5.68 -14.55 1.42
C ASN A 246 6.42 -14.10 0.16
N MET A 247 6.52 -14.94 -0.87
CA MET A 247 7.17 -14.56 -2.13
C MET A 247 6.42 -13.41 -2.83
N MET A 248 5.09 -13.45 -2.84
CA MET A 248 4.25 -12.33 -3.28
C MET A 248 4.52 -11.07 -2.45
N GLU A 249 4.52 -11.19 -1.12
CA GLU A 249 4.74 -10.03 -0.23
C GLU A 249 6.14 -9.43 -0.44
N ILE A 250 7.19 -10.26 -0.53
CA ILE A 250 8.58 -9.82 -0.79
C ILE A 250 8.66 -9.11 -2.16
N THR A 251 8.03 -9.68 -3.18
CA THR A 251 8.01 -9.10 -4.54
C THR A 251 7.29 -7.76 -4.55
N PHE A 252 6.13 -7.68 -3.87
CA PHE A 252 5.42 -6.42 -3.66
C PHE A 252 6.35 -5.39 -3.03
N GLY A 253 6.99 -5.75 -1.91
CA GLY A 253 7.88 -4.85 -1.20
C GLY A 253 9.08 -4.37 -2.01
N LEU A 254 9.70 -5.26 -2.81
CA LEU A 254 10.81 -4.92 -3.69
C LEU A 254 10.41 -3.85 -4.72
N VAL A 255 9.28 -4.05 -5.40
CA VAL A 255 8.79 -3.12 -6.43
C VAL A 255 8.35 -1.80 -5.78
N PHE A 256 7.60 -1.87 -4.68
CA PHE A 256 7.18 -0.71 -3.89
C PHE A 256 8.38 0.18 -3.51
N GLY A 257 9.40 -0.41 -2.87
CA GLY A 257 10.58 0.31 -2.42
C GLY A 257 11.39 0.87 -3.58
N CYS A 258 11.50 0.13 -4.69
CA CYS A 258 12.21 0.58 -5.88
C CYS A 258 11.55 1.79 -6.55
N VAL A 259 10.24 1.69 -6.84
CA VAL A 259 9.47 2.73 -7.53
C VAL A 259 9.38 3.99 -6.69
N LEU A 260 9.17 3.89 -5.37
CA LEU A 260 9.17 5.07 -4.51
C LEU A 260 10.54 5.74 -4.38
N ALA A 261 11.62 4.97 -4.29
CA ALA A 261 12.96 5.55 -4.28
C ALA A 261 13.26 6.31 -5.57
N PHE A 262 12.81 5.77 -6.72
CA PHE A 262 12.91 6.46 -7.99
C PHE A 262 12.07 7.75 -8.01
N GLY A 263 10.83 7.69 -7.53
CA GLY A 263 9.96 8.86 -7.40
C GLY A 263 10.53 9.95 -6.51
N LEU A 264 11.08 9.59 -5.35
CA LEU A 264 11.71 10.56 -4.44
C LEU A 264 12.99 11.15 -5.04
N TRP A 265 13.79 10.35 -5.75
CA TRP A 265 14.97 10.83 -6.45
C TRP A 265 14.63 11.88 -7.51
N LEU A 266 13.56 11.69 -8.28
CA LEU A 266 13.08 12.68 -9.25
C LEU A 266 12.58 13.97 -8.57
N ASN A 267 12.06 13.86 -7.36
CA ASN A 267 11.49 14.98 -6.59
C ASN A 267 12.42 15.54 -5.51
N ARG A 268 13.69 15.12 -5.48
CA ARG A 268 14.65 15.45 -4.41
C ARG A 268 14.86 16.95 -4.19
N ASN A 269 14.68 17.76 -5.23
CA ASN A 269 14.82 19.22 -5.16
C ASN A 269 13.70 19.89 -4.33
N HIS A 270 12.61 19.17 -4.04
CA HIS A 270 11.52 19.64 -3.19
C HIS A 270 11.66 19.19 -1.73
N ILE A 271 12.72 18.44 -1.39
CA ILE A 271 13.02 18.05 -0.01
C ILE A 271 13.54 19.28 0.72
N ARG A 272 13.00 19.51 1.93
CA ARG A 272 13.39 20.64 2.77
C ARG A 272 14.90 20.70 2.98
N SER A 273 15.47 21.86 2.67
CA SER A 273 16.87 22.18 2.95
C SER A 273 17.06 22.69 4.38
N HIS A 274 18.21 22.40 4.99
CA HIS A 274 18.64 23.01 6.26
C HIS A 274 18.89 24.50 6.01
N LYS A 275 17.94 25.37 6.39
CA LYS A 275 18.28 26.78 6.61
C LYS A 275 19.08 26.87 7.91
N SER A 276 20.23 27.53 7.85
CA SER A 276 21.18 27.78 8.96
C SER A 276 20.59 28.70 10.05
N GLY A 277 19.46 28.32 10.64
CA GLY A 277 18.76 29.13 11.65
C GLY A 277 18.28 28.36 12.88
N ASP A 278 18.38 27.02 12.88
CA ASP A 278 18.16 26.22 14.09
C ASP A 278 19.50 26.09 14.85
N SER A 279 20.11 27.22 15.22
CA SER A 279 21.08 27.23 16.31
C SER A 279 20.28 26.96 17.58
N ILE A 280 20.44 25.76 18.13
CA ILE A 280 20.00 25.48 19.49
C ILE A 280 20.88 26.37 20.38
N ASP A 281 20.33 27.49 20.84
CA ASP A 281 20.93 28.26 21.92
C ASP A 281 20.97 27.35 23.15
N MET A 282 22.13 26.78 23.39
CA MET A 282 22.48 26.22 24.69
C MET A 282 22.92 27.38 25.58
N THR A 283 21.94 28.03 26.18
CA THR A 283 22.10 28.91 27.36
C THR A 283 21.09 28.52 28.41
#